data_AF-A0A946JT42-F1
#
_entry.id   AF-A0A946JT42-F1
#
_cell.length_a   1.000
_cell.length_b   1.000
_cell.length_c   1.000
_cell.angle_alpha   90.00
_cell.angle_beta   90.00
_cell.angle_gamma   90.00
#
_symmetry.space_group_name_H-M   'P 1'
#
loop_
_entity.id
_entity.type
_entity.pdbx_description
1 polymer ?
#
loop_
_entity_poly.entity_id
_entity_poly.type
_entity_poly.pdbx_seq_one_letter_code
_entity_poly.pdbx_strand_id
1 'polypeptide(L)' 'MKKMFHYILILSFVGMIAAQNNYSLEDLNLTSSTFGTEIGPTYFENQVTIHYFGHYN' A
#
# COMPACT_ATOMS: atom_id res chain seq x y z
N MET A 1 33.87 -1.89 -10.04
CA MET A 1 33.02 -1.39 -8.92
C MET A 1 31.97 -0.37 -9.37
N LYS A 2 32.33 0.72 -10.08
CA LYS A 2 31.36 1.72 -10.55
C LYS A 2 30.22 1.14 -11.39
N LYS A 3 30.50 0.27 -12.38
CA LYS A 3 29.47 -0.39 -13.20
C LYS A 3 28.51 -1.27 -12.37
N MET A 4 29.02 -1.97 -11.37
CA MET A 4 28.22 -2.82 -10.48
C MET A 4 27.26 -1.99 -9.61
N PHE A 5 27.73 -0.83 -9.12
CA PHE A 5 26.88 0.13 -8.41
C PHE A 5 25.72 0.64 -9.28
N HIS A 6 25.96 0.90 -10.57
CA HIS A 6 24.90 1.31 -11.50
C HIS A 6 23.84 0.22 -11.69
N TYR A 7 24.24 -1.05 -11.79
CA TYR A 7 23.26 -2.15 -11.89
C TYR A 7 22.42 -2.31 -10.61
N ILE A 8 23.01 -2.14 -9.43
CA ILE A 8 22.29 -2.16 -8.16
C ILE A 8 21.26 -1.02 -8.10
N LEU A 9 21.66 0.18 -8.54
CA LEU A 9 20.78 1.34 -8.57
C LEU A 9 19.60 1.14 -9.55
N ILE A 10 19.86 0.60 -10.74
CA ILE A 10 18.79 0.26 -11.70
C ILE A 10 17.84 -0.77 -11.08
N LEU A 11 18.36 -1.82 -10.44
CA LEU A 11 17.55 -2.85 -9.80
C LEU A 11 16.67 -2.27 -8.67
N SER A 12 17.19 -1.35 -7.86
CA SER A 12 16.38 -0.71 -6.81
C SER A 12 15.24 0.13 -7.39
N PHE A 13 15.49 0.87 -8.48
CA PHE A 13 14.44 1.65 -9.14
C PHE A 13 13.36 0.75 -9.75
N VAL A 14 13.75 -0.33 -10.42
CA VAL A 14 12.79 -1.32 -10.95
C VAL A 14 11.96 -1.94 -9.83
N GLY A 15 12.59 -2.30 -8.71
CA GLY A 15 11.91 -2.83 -7.53
C GLY A 15 10.87 -1.87 -6.96
N MET A 16 11.19 -0.59 -6.86
CA MET A 16 10.25 0.44 -6.38
C MET A 16 9.04 0.60 -7.32
N ILE A 17 9.25 0.55 -8.64
CA ILE A 17 8.14 0.61 -9.62
C ILE A 17 7.24 -0.62 -9.49
N ALA A 18 7.83 -1.80 -9.30
CA ALA A 18 7.10 -3.05 -9.16
C ALA A 18 6.38 -3.22 -7.80
N ALA A 19 6.77 -2.45 -6.78
CA ALA A 19 6.21 -2.54 -5.43
C ALA A 19 4.92 -1.72 -5.22
N GLN A 20 4.43 -1.02 -6.26
CA GLN A 20 3.27 -0.11 -6.21
C GLN A 20 1.92 -0.86 -6.17
N ASN A 21 1.74 -1.78 -5.22
CA ASN A 21 0.50 -2.54 -5.06
C ASN A 21 -0.47 -1.83 -4.10
N ASN A 22 -1.76 -2.09 -4.28
CA ASN A 22 -2.77 -1.70 -3.31
C ASN A 22 -2.50 -2.37 -1.97
N TYR A 23 -2.66 -1.62 -0.89
CA TYR A 23 -2.65 -2.21 0.45
C TYR A 23 -3.93 -3.03 0.67
N SER A 24 -3.86 -3.99 1.59
CA SER A 24 -4.99 -4.72 2.15
C SER A 24 -4.90 -4.63 3.66
N LEU A 25 -5.98 -4.21 4.31
CA LEU A 25 -6.07 -4.12 5.76
C LEU A 25 -7.39 -4.75 6.22
N GLU A 26 -7.33 -5.49 7.32
CA GLU A 26 -8.52 -5.98 8.00
C GLU A 26 -9.33 -4.81 8.57
N ASP A 27 -10.63 -4.80 8.29
CA ASP A 27 -11.57 -3.86 8.89
C ASP A 27 -11.89 -4.25 10.34
N LEU A 28 -11.35 -3.49 11.29
CA LEU A 28 -11.57 -3.68 12.71
C LEU A 28 -12.75 -2.85 13.27
N ASN A 29 -13.46 -2.08 12.44
CA ASN A 29 -14.61 -1.30 12.90
C ASN A 29 -15.84 -2.19 13.09
N LEU A 30 -16.20 -2.48 14.35
CA LEU A 30 -17.34 -3.34 14.74
C LEU A 30 -18.71 -2.90 14.18
N THR A 31 -18.84 -1.64 13.79
CA THR A 31 -20.10 -1.09 13.23
C THR A 31 -20.11 -1.08 11.70
N SER A 32 -18.98 -1.42 11.08
CA SER A 32 -18.83 -1.46 9.63
C SER A 32 -19.57 -2.65 9.03
N SER A 33 -20.15 -2.47 7.84
CA SER A 33 -20.72 -3.57 7.06
C SER A 33 -19.67 -4.56 6.54
N THR A 34 -18.39 -4.21 6.62
CA THR A 34 -17.23 -5.02 6.18
C THR A 34 -16.36 -5.53 7.33
N PHE A 35 -16.85 -5.47 8.58
CA PHE A 35 -16.11 -5.91 9.75
C PHE A 35 -15.51 -7.33 9.58
N GLY A 36 -14.22 -7.47 9.91
CA GLY A 36 -13.47 -8.72 9.83
C GLY A 36 -13.10 -9.16 8.42
N THR A 37 -13.30 -8.30 7.41
CA THR A 37 -12.88 -8.55 6.03
C THR A 37 -11.67 -7.71 5.66
N GLU A 38 -10.84 -8.26 4.76
CA GLU A 38 -9.71 -7.56 4.16
C GLU A 38 -10.21 -6.59 3.09
N ILE A 39 -10.00 -5.28 3.31
CA ILE A 39 -10.38 -4.21 2.41
C ILE A 39 -9.19 -3.33 2.03
N GLY A 40 -9.23 -2.79 0.83
CA GLY A 40 -8.18 -1.94 0.27
C GLY A 40 -8.75 -0.85 -0.64
N PRO A 41 -7.88 -0.05 -1.28
CA PRO A 41 -8.29 1.05 -2.16
C PRO A 41 -9.30 0.65 -3.24
N THR A 42 -9.18 -0.55 -3.81
CA THR A 42 -10.09 -1.09 -4.84
C THR A 42 -11.53 -1.26 -4.35
N TYR A 43 -11.74 -1.46 -3.05
CA TYR A 43 -13.09 -1.62 -2.50
C TYR A 43 -13.91 -0.32 -2.59
N PHE A 44 -13.24 0.83 -2.53
CA PHE A 44 -13.84 2.17 -2.53
C PHE A 44 -13.65 2.90 -3.88
N GLU A 45 -13.52 2.14 -4.98
CA GLU A 45 -13.39 2.73 -6.32
C GLU A 45 -14.54 3.70 -6.64
N ASN A 46 -14.19 4.79 -7.32
CA ASN A 46 -15.10 5.87 -7.71
C ASN A 46 -15.73 6.63 -6.53
N GLN A 47 -15.16 6.53 -5.34
CA GLN A 47 -15.59 7.28 -4.16
C GLN A 47 -14.47 8.22 -3.69
N VAL A 48 -14.87 9.39 -3.19
CA VAL A 48 -13.93 10.28 -2.48
C VAL A 48 -13.56 9.61 -1.16
N THR A 49 -12.32 9.11 -1.08
CA THR A 49 -11.82 8.35 0.06
C THR A 49 -10.65 9.07 0.72
N ILE A 50 -10.64 9.15 2.05
CA ILE A 50 -9.51 9.66 2.83
C ILE A 50 -8.80 8.48 3.49
N HIS A 51 -7.53 8.32 3.17
CA HIS A 51 -6.64 7.35 3.82
C HIS A 51 -5.80 8.08 4.85
N TYR A 52 -6.10 7.87 6.14
CA TYR A 52 -5.35 8.46 7.24
C TYR A 52 -4.50 7.40 7.94
N PHE A 53 -3.17 7.58 7.92
CA PHE A 53 -2.23 6.76 8.66
C PHE A 53 -1.68 7.58 9.83
N GLY A 54 -2.05 7.19 11.06
CA GLY A 54 -1.65 7.87 12.28
C GLY A 54 -1.21 6.87 13.34
N HIS A 55 -0.33 7.32 14.23
CA HIS A 55 0.11 6.59 15.41
C HIS A 55 -0.13 7.47 16.64
N TYR A 56 -0.67 6.89 17.71
CA TYR A 56 -0.88 7.56 18.99
C TYR A 56 -0.07 6.82 20.07
N ASN A 57 0.65 7.58 20.92
CA ASN A 57 1.49 7.06 22.00
C ASN A 57 0.74 6.95 23.32
#